data_AF-A0A6N7XGL9-F1
#
_entry.id   AF-A0A6N7XGL9-F1
#
_cell.length_a   1.000
_cell.length_b   1.000
_cell.length_c   1.000
_cell.angle_alpha   90.00
_cell.angle_beta   90.00
_cell.angle_gamma   90.00
#
_symmetry.space_group_name_H-M   'P 1'
#
loop_
_entity.id
_entity.type
_entity.pdbx_description
1 polymer ?
#
loop_
_entity_poly.entity_id
_entity_poly.type
_entity_poly.pdbx_seq_one_letter_code
_entity_poly.pdbx_strand_id
1 'polypeptide(L)'
;MKKKVLSVILLLFMLLGLVSTFSIPVQAEGLFNIKNGVLVRYDGDFGSDFPENVVIPDGVTEIGDHAFFDHDKIKSVFIPDSVVKIDDNAFWGCSGLDSITIPGSVKVIGKDSLGWDRAGSFHTPHDGFIIYGTIGSAAEQYAANTTDADGNRFIKFVPIAAAATADPHPYSTALSEYFKGAAGYKAAYLVDINGDGTKEVIAHKDDLNGGGQSYRLFYFHNGKLCTYDKSYVQGSLFVSPNNYLIDYSHGLYTHYHILSISNGKVIELTHIIADYDDYGKDDENPTYSQDDKIISKSTYDGLITKYGVSDKNLFIPGSISKSNRPNQINEILAMTNTVKAMATVSKVKVNGVLRELESYNIDGNNYFKLRDLAQVVNKTAKNFEVEWDGAKNAIKLISNKVYTPIGGELAKGDGKSKSAQVTTSAIYKDGKEISLTAYNIGGSNFFKLRDIAKAFDIGVTWDGPTNTVGIDTGKRYLAE
;
A
#
# COMPACT_ATOMS: atom_id res chain seq x y z
N MET A 1 -11.35 -67.50 -2.55
CA MET A 1 -11.62 -66.28 -3.33
C MET A 1 -12.75 -65.39 -2.81
N LYS A 2 -13.81 -65.91 -2.15
CA LYS A 2 -14.97 -65.08 -1.75
C LYS A 2 -14.77 -64.09 -0.58
N LYS A 3 -13.82 -64.33 0.35
CA LYS A 3 -13.56 -63.40 1.47
C LYS A 3 -12.74 -62.16 1.10
N LYS A 4 -11.87 -62.25 0.08
CA LYS A 4 -11.07 -61.09 -0.38
C LYS A 4 -11.89 -60.13 -1.25
N VAL A 5 -12.85 -60.64 -2.03
CA VAL A 5 -13.75 -59.79 -2.84
C VAL A 5 -14.75 -59.02 -1.97
N LEU A 6 -15.20 -59.61 -0.85
CA LEU A 6 -16.12 -58.94 0.07
C LEU A 6 -15.44 -57.81 0.87
N SER A 7 -14.17 -57.96 1.26
CA SER A 7 -13.40 -56.86 1.88
C SER A 7 -13.10 -55.72 0.92
N VAL A 8 -12.91 -56.01 -0.38
CA VAL A 8 -12.67 -54.97 -1.38
C VAL A 8 -13.96 -54.20 -1.71
N ILE A 9 -15.12 -54.87 -1.73
CA ILE A 9 -16.42 -54.20 -1.93
C ILE A 9 -16.82 -53.39 -0.68
N LEU A 10 -16.54 -53.86 0.54
CA LEU A 10 -16.80 -53.09 1.77
C LEU A 10 -15.87 -51.85 1.88
N LEU A 11 -14.62 -51.94 1.40
CA LEU A 11 -13.73 -50.79 1.30
C LEU A 11 -14.17 -49.79 0.22
N LEU A 12 -14.71 -50.26 -0.91
CA LEU A 12 -15.27 -49.37 -1.94
C LEU A 12 -16.54 -48.65 -1.47
N PHE A 13 -17.37 -49.28 -0.62
CA PHE A 13 -18.53 -48.62 -0.02
C PHE A 13 -18.18 -47.69 1.16
N MET A 14 -17.07 -47.94 1.87
CA MET A 14 -16.54 -46.98 2.86
C MET A 14 -15.90 -45.74 2.21
N LEU A 15 -15.45 -45.83 0.94
CA LEU A 15 -14.93 -44.67 0.19
C LEU A 15 -16.01 -43.79 -0.47
N LEU A 16 -17.26 -44.27 -0.55
CA LEU A 16 -18.39 -43.52 -1.14
C LEU A 16 -19.30 -42.87 -0.08
N GLY A 17 -18.98 -43.05 1.20
CA GLY A 17 -19.81 -42.65 2.34
C GLY A 17 -19.22 -41.52 3.18
N LEU A 18 -18.51 -40.56 2.59
CA LEU A 18 -18.29 -39.25 3.20
C LEU A 18 -17.87 -38.26 2.11
N VAL A 19 -18.77 -38.01 1.16
CA VAL A 19 -18.83 -36.66 0.59
C VAL A 19 -19.44 -35.79 1.68
N SER A 20 -18.66 -35.51 2.73
CA SER A 20 -18.89 -34.26 3.45
C SER A 20 -18.74 -33.20 2.38
N THR A 21 -19.82 -32.47 2.13
CA THR A 21 -19.80 -31.24 1.36
C THR A 21 -18.73 -30.36 1.98
N PHE A 22 -17.50 -30.48 1.49
CA PHE A 22 -16.45 -29.51 1.77
C PHE A 22 -16.90 -28.28 1.01
N SER A 23 -17.60 -27.40 1.72
CA SER A 23 -17.79 -26.04 1.30
C SER A 23 -16.41 -25.47 1.04
N ILE A 24 -16.14 -25.20 -0.23
CA ILE A 24 -15.12 -24.26 -0.66
C ILE A 24 -15.34 -22.99 0.19
N PRO A 25 -14.31 -22.27 0.68
CA PRO A 25 -14.52 -20.86 1.02
C PRO A 25 -14.88 -20.16 -0.29
N VAL A 26 -16.19 -20.13 -0.48
CA VAL A 26 -16.98 -19.43 -1.47
C VAL A 26 -16.45 -18.00 -1.50
N GLN A 27 -15.95 -17.54 -2.65
CA GLN A 27 -16.13 -16.14 -3.06
C GLN A 27 -17.48 -15.71 -2.54
N ALA A 28 -17.60 -14.69 -1.68
CA ALA A 28 -18.76 -14.35 -0.83
C ALA A 28 -20.15 -14.28 -1.51
N GLU A 29 -20.56 -15.34 -2.19
CA GLU A 29 -21.78 -15.55 -2.93
C GLU A 29 -22.72 -16.18 -1.91
N GLY A 30 -23.47 -15.32 -1.21
CA GLY A 30 -24.47 -15.73 -0.24
C GLY A 30 -24.51 -14.89 1.04
N LEU A 31 -23.44 -14.17 1.37
CA LEU A 31 -23.43 -13.27 2.55
C LEU A 31 -23.95 -11.87 2.21
N PHE A 32 -23.80 -11.42 0.97
CA PHE A 32 -24.23 -10.10 0.55
C PHE A 32 -25.53 -10.20 -0.24
N ASN A 33 -26.62 -9.74 0.34
CA ASN A 33 -27.90 -9.61 -0.35
C ASN A 33 -27.89 -8.30 -1.16
N ILE A 34 -27.53 -8.38 -2.44
CA ILE A 34 -27.44 -7.22 -3.33
C ILE A 34 -28.60 -7.23 -4.31
N LYS A 35 -29.35 -6.12 -4.38
CA LYS A 35 -30.46 -5.92 -5.31
C LYS A 35 -30.24 -4.66 -6.12
N ASN A 36 -30.09 -4.79 -7.44
CA ASN A 36 -29.91 -3.67 -8.36
C ASN A 36 -28.77 -2.71 -7.96
N GLY A 37 -27.65 -3.25 -7.48
CA GLY A 37 -26.50 -2.46 -7.01
C GLY A 37 -26.62 -1.95 -5.56
N VAL A 38 -27.73 -2.22 -4.87
CA VAL A 38 -27.90 -1.89 -3.45
C VAL A 38 -27.57 -3.09 -2.59
N LEU A 39 -26.60 -2.97 -1.68
CA LEU A 39 -26.38 -3.96 -0.62
C LEU A 39 -27.48 -3.79 0.43
N VAL A 40 -28.49 -4.66 0.37
CA VAL A 40 -29.68 -4.61 1.24
C VAL A 40 -29.38 -5.21 2.61
N ARG A 41 -28.56 -6.25 2.67
CA ARG A 41 -28.25 -6.95 3.92
C ARG A 41 -26.97 -7.76 3.83
N TYR A 42 -26.21 -7.76 4.91
CA TYR A 42 -25.10 -8.67 5.16
C TYR A 42 -25.57 -9.78 6.13
N ASP A 43 -25.45 -11.02 5.68
CA ASP A 43 -25.95 -12.25 6.33
C ASP A 43 -24.82 -13.03 7.06
N GLY A 44 -23.75 -12.35 7.49
CA GLY A 44 -22.79 -12.94 8.43
C GLY A 44 -23.48 -13.39 9.74
N ASP A 45 -23.07 -14.51 10.33
CA ASP A 45 -23.66 -14.99 11.59
C ASP A 45 -22.72 -14.74 12.78
N PHE A 46 -23.29 -14.75 13.98
CA PHE A 46 -22.62 -14.53 15.28
C PHE A 46 -21.72 -15.71 15.71
N GLY A 47 -21.30 -16.57 14.79
CA GLY A 47 -20.43 -17.74 15.03
C GLY A 47 -18.92 -17.40 15.06
N SER A 48 -18.06 -18.39 15.31
CA SER A 48 -16.59 -18.26 15.23
C SER A 48 -16.03 -18.37 13.82
N ASP A 49 -16.87 -18.76 12.85
CA ASP A 49 -16.45 -19.16 11.51
C ASP A 49 -16.70 -18.06 10.44
N PHE A 50 -17.14 -16.87 10.90
CA PHE A 50 -17.50 -15.75 10.03
C PHE A 50 -16.39 -14.68 10.02
N PRO A 51 -16.21 -13.97 8.89
CA PRO A 51 -15.09 -13.05 8.75
C PRO A 51 -15.32 -11.78 9.59
N GLU A 52 -14.42 -11.51 10.53
CA GLU A 52 -14.35 -10.23 11.26
C GLU A 52 -13.97 -9.06 10.33
N ASN A 53 -13.43 -9.36 9.14
CA ASN A 53 -13.02 -8.41 8.12
C ASN A 53 -13.87 -8.60 6.86
N VAL A 54 -14.68 -7.60 6.52
CA VAL A 54 -15.69 -7.67 5.46
C VAL A 54 -15.24 -6.88 4.24
N VAL A 55 -15.43 -7.46 3.05
CA VAL A 55 -15.21 -6.76 1.78
C VAL A 55 -16.50 -6.68 0.98
N ILE A 56 -17.03 -5.47 0.81
CA ILE A 56 -18.22 -5.24 -0.01
C ILE A 56 -17.87 -5.46 -1.49
N PRO A 57 -18.65 -6.28 -2.24
CA PRO A 57 -18.37 -6.55 -3.64
C PRO A 57 -18.38 -5.31 -4.55
N ASP A 58 -17.52 -5.33 -5.57
CA ASP A 58 -17.51 -4.31 -6.61
C ASP A 58 -18.86 -4.25 -7.35
N GLY A 59 -19.27 -3.05 -7.74
CA GLY A 59 -20.55 -2.81 -8.42
C GLY A 59 -21.72 -2.54 -7.47
N VAL A 60 -21.50 -2.67 -6.15
CA VAL A 60 -22.40 -2.06 -5.16
C VAL A 60 -22.26 -0.53 -5.27
N THR A 61 -23.38 0.13 -5.55
CA THR A 61 -23.53 1.58 -5.65
C THR A 61 -24.08 2.20 -4.37
N GLU A 62 -24.77 1.40 -3.55
CA GLU A 62 -25.42 1.87 -2.33
C GLU A 62 -25.36 0.81 -1.24
N ILE A 63 -25.05 1.24 -0.01
CA ILE A 63 -25.20 0.41 1.19
C ILE A 63 -26.54 0.80 1.80
N GLY A 64 -27.50 -0.14 1.78
CA GLY A 64 -28.88 0.10 2.15
C GLY A 64 -29.09 0.26 3.65
N ASP A 65 -30.30 0.70 3.99
CA ASP A 65 -30.78 0.84 5.36
C ASP A 65 -30.57 -0.46 6.15
N HIS A 66 -29.96 -0.37 7.32
CA HIS A 66 -29.66 -1.50 8.21
C HIS A 66 -28.80 -2.63 7.59
N ALA A 67 -28.05 -2.38 6.51
CA ALA A 67 -27.34 -3.44 5.78
C ALA A 67 -26.40 -4.30 6.64
N PHE A 68 -25.71 -3.71 7.62
CA PHE A 68 -24.81 -4.38 8.57
C PHE A 68 -25.30 -4.29 10.01
N PHE A 69 -26.59 -4.06 10.22
CA PHE A 69 -27.17 -3.88 11.54
C PHE A 69 -26.83 -5.02 12.51
N ASP A 70 -26.33 -4.65 13.70
CA ASP A 70 -26.05 -5.52 14.85
C ASP A 70 -24.97 -6.59 14.60
N HIS A 71 -24.07 -6.36 13.64
CA HIS A 71 -22.89 -7.21 13.44
C HIS A 71 -21.73 -6.80 14.36
N ASP A 72 -21.84 -7.15 15.64
CA ASP A 72 -20.91 -6.76 16.71
C ASP A 72 -19.48 -7.33 16.58
N LYS A 73 -19.29 -8.39 15.78
CA LYS A 73 -17.97 -9.00 15.56
C LYS A 73 -17.17 -8.41 14.40
N ILE A 74 -17.79 -7.59 13.55
CA ILE A 74 -17.08 -6.97 12.44
C ILE A 74 -16.09 -5.96 13.00
N LYS A 75 -14.82 -6.12 12.67
CA LYS A 75 -13.71 -5.23 13.03
C LYS A 75 -13.31 -4.31 11.90
N SER A 76 -13.54 -4.72 10.65
CA SER A 76 -13.27 -3.87 9.49
C SER A 76 -14.23 -4.12 8.34
N VAL A 77 -14.54 -3.05 7.60
CA VAL A 77 -15.36 -3.09 6.38
C VAL A 77 -14.65 -2.32 5.27
N PHE A 78 -14.43 -2.98 4.14
CA PHE A 78 -14.00 -2.36 2.90
C PHE A 78 -15.22 -1.90 2.10
N ILE A 79 -15.28 -0.60 1.81
CA ILE A 79 -16.28 0.01 0.93
C ILE A 79 -15.61 0.32 -0.42
N PRO A 80 -16.10 -0.21 -1.57
CA PRO A 80 -15.54 0.07 -2.88
C PRO A 80 -15.90 1.47 -3.39
N ASP A 81 -15.05 2.03 -4.26
CA ASP A 81 -15.24 3.34 -4.89
C ASP A 81 -16.52 3.45 -5.75
N SER A 82 -17.16 2.33 -6.09
CA SER A 82 -18.47 2.32 -6.74
C SER A 82 -19.59 2.82 -5.84
N VAL A 83 -19.43 2.77 -4.51
CA VAL A 83 -20.46 3.21 -3.57
C VAL A 83 -20.56 4.74 -3.58
N VAL A 84 -21.77 5.25 -3.83
CA VAL A 84 -22.08 6.67 -3.82
C VAL A 84 -22.94 7.09 -2.64
N LYS A 85 -23.60 6.13 -1.97
CA LYS A 85 -24.53 6.38 -0.87
C LYS A 85 -24.46 5.29 0.21
N ILE A 86 -24.50 5.72 1.45
CA ILE A 86 -24.66 4.87 2.65
C ILE A 86 -25.95 5.34 3.32
N ASP A 87 -26.93 4.47 3.47
CA ASP A 87 -28.24 4.79 4.05
C ASP A 87 -28.23 4.79 5.59
N ASP A 88 -29.37 5.18 6.15
CA ASP A 88 -29.58 5.28 7.60
C ASP A 88 -29.26 3.94 8.29
N ASN A 89 -28.69 4.01 9.50
CA ASN A 89 -28.40 2.84 10.35
C ASN A 89 -27.58 1.71 9.69
N ALA A 90 -26.90 1.97 8.56
CA ALA A 90 -26.24 0.95 7.78
C ALA A 90 -25.26 0.08 8.59
N PHE A 91 -24.54 0.65 9.56
CA PHE A 91 -23.63 -0.05 10.47
C PHE A 91 -24.01 0.13 11.95
N TRP A 92 -25.29 0.33 12.23
CA TRP A 92 -25.75 0.46 13.62
C TRP A 92 -25.53 -0.84 14.40
N GLY A 93 -24.93 -0.75 15.59
CA GLY A 93 -24.67 -1.92 16.44
C GLY A 93 -23.45 -2.74 16.02
N CYS A 94 -22.67 -2.30 15.03
CA CYS A 94 -21.36 -2.88 14.68
C CYS A 94 -20.31 -2.55 15.75
N SER A 95 -20.49 -3.07 16.96
CA SER A 95 -19.75 -2.65 18.17
C SER A 95 -18.27 -3.03 18.17
N GLY A 96 -17.83 -3.93 17.27
CA GLY A 96 -16.43 -4.27 17.06
C GLY A 96 -15.72 -3.38 16.02
N LEU A 97 -16.47 -2.53 15.32
CA LEU A 97 -15.95 -1.67 14.25
C LEU A 97 -15.47 -0.36 14.88
N ASP A 98 -14.22 -0.30 15.32
CA ASP A 98 -13.69 0.91 15.97
C ASP A 98 -13.45 2.06 14.96
N SER A 99 -13.33 1.72 13.68
CA SER A 99 -13.07 2.71 12.63
C SER A 99 -13.52 2.26 11.25
N ILE A 100 -13.75 3.22 10.36
CA ILE A 100 -14.11 2.96 8.97
C ILE A 100 -13.47 3.96 8.02
N THR A 101 -13.10 3.49 6.82
CA THR A 101 -12.66 4.36 5.72
C THR A 101 -13.81 4.57 4.75
N ILE A 102 -14.14 5.84 4.49
CA ILE A 102 -15.18 6.23 3.54
C ILE A 102 -14.52 6.77 2.25
N PRO A 103 -14.75 6.13 1.09
CA PRO A 103 -14.17 6.58 -0.16
C PRO A 103 -14.76 7.92 -0.60
N GLY A 104 -13.98 8.71 -1.35
CA GLY A 104 -14.40 10.03 -1.83
C GLY A 104 -15.57 10.00 -2.84
N SER A 105 -15.90 8.81 -3.34
CA SER A 105 -17.08 8.54 -4.17
C SER A 105 -18.39 8.75 -3.39
N VAL A 106 -18.40 8.49 -2.08
CA VAL A 106 -19.60 8.60 -1.24
C VAL A 106 -20.02 10.06 -1.11
N LYS A 107 -21.26 10.35 -1.52
CA LYS A 107 -21.85 11.69 -1.52
C LYS A 107 -22.89 11.89 -0.42
N VAL A 108 -23.47 10.80 0.07
CA VAL A 108 -24.52 10.84 1.09
C VAL A 108 -24.24 9.75 2.12
N ILE A 109 -24.32 10.12 3.40
CA ILE A 109 -24.22 9.22 4.54
C ILE A 109 -25.46 9.47 5.41
N GLY A 110 -26.26 8.43 5.58
CA GLY A 110 -27.53 8.44 6.29
C GLY A 110 -27.36 8.63 7.79
N LYS A 111 -28.44 9.04 8.45
CA LYS A 111 -28.50 9.28 9.88
C LYS A 111 -28.18 7.99 10.64
N ASP A 112 -27.42 8.13 11.71
CA ASP A 112 -27.02 7.06 12.62
C ASP A 112 -26.35 5.85 11.95
N SER A 113 -25.82 6.04 10.74
CA SER A 113 -25.24 4.96 9.93
C SER A 113 -23.90 4.45 10.45
N LEU A 114 -23.11 5.30 11.12
CA LEU A 114 -21.75 5.01 11.59
C LEU A 114 -21.53 5.52 13.01
N GLY A 115 -20.77 4.77 13.81
CA GLY A 115 -20.34 5.17 15.16
C GLY A 115 -21.37 4.94 16.27
N TRP A 116 -22.37 4.09 16.05
CA TRP A 116 -23.42 3.85 17.03
C TRP A 116 -23.42 2.39 17.48
N ASP A 117 -23.30 2.21 18.79
CA ASP A 117 -23.42 0.91 19.45
C ASP A 117 -24.87 0.60 19.80
N ARG A 118 -25.12 -0.70 20.01
CA ARG A 118 -26.40 -1.19 20.49
C ARG A 118 -26.47 -1.14 22.01
N ALA A 119 -27.38 -0.33 22.55
CA ALA A 119 -27.74 -0.32 23.96
C ALA A 119 -29.25 -0.59 24.13
N GLY A 120 -29.65 -1.86 24.00
CA GLY A 120 -31.06 -2.26 24.09
C GLY A 120 -31.87 -1.71 22.91
N SER A 121 -32.87 -0.86 23.17
CA SER A 121 -33.68 -0.16 22.15
C SER A 121 -33.16 1.24 21.81
N PHE A 122 -32.03 1.66 22.40
CA PHE A 122 -31.45 2.97 22.22
C PHE A 122 -30.09 2.89 21.52
N HIS A 123 -29.71 3.98 20.87
CA HIS A 123 -28.44 4.16 20.19
C HIS A 123 -27.50 4.81 21.20
N THR A 124 -26.31 4.24 21.43
CA THR A 124 -25.27 4.88 22.22
C THR A 124 -24.10 5.25 21.33
N PRO A 125 -23.47 6.42 21.54
CA PRO A 125 -22.19 6.74 20.92
C PRO A 125 -21.18 5.61 21.13
N HIS A 126 -20.59 5.13 20.03
CA HIS A 126 -19.42 4.25 20.10
C HIS A 126 -18.22 5.09 20.52
N ASP A 127 -17.68 4.80 21.70
CA ASP A 127 -16.61 5.60 22.30
C ASP A 127 -15.35 5.55 21.43
N GLY A 128 -14.87 6.72 21.03
CA GLY A 128 -13.65 6.83 20.24
C GLY A 128 -13.75 6.45 18.76
N PHE A 129 -14.97 6.25 18.20
CA PHE A 129 -15.13 5.86 16.80
C PHE A 129 -14.44 6.81 15.82
N ILE A 130 -13.67 6.24 14.88
CA ILE A 130 -12.88 7.02 13.92
C ILE A 130 -13.42 6.86 12.49
N ILE A 131 -13.69 7.99 11.83
CA ILE A 131 -13.95 8.03 10.39
C ILE A 131 -12.73 8.57 9.66
N TYR A 132 -12.19 7.76 8.75
CA TYR A 132 -11.22 8.21 7.75
C TYR A 132 -11.96 8.65 6.48
N GLY A 133 -11.71 9.86 5.98
CA GLY A 133 -12.31 10.36 4.73
C GLY A 133 -11.55 11.54 4.13
N THR A 134 -11.87 11.96 2.91
CA THR A 134 -11.21 13.13 2.29
C THR A 134 -11.72 14.45 2.87
N ILE A 135 -10.89 15.50 2.91
CA ILE A 135 -11.32 16.84 3.34
C ILE A 135 -12.38 17.34 2.36
N GLY A 136 -13.47 17.90 2.88
CA GLY A 136 -14.65 18.36 2.14
C GLY A 136 -15.63 17.25 1.76
N SER A 137 -15.41 16.01 2.19
CA SER A 137 -16.28 14.86 1.85
C SER A 137 -17.54 14.77 2.69
N ALA A 138 -18.48 13.93 2.24
CA ALA A 138 -19.64 13.53 3.04
C ALA A 138 -19.22 12.89 4.38
N ALA A 139 -18.06 12.22 4.43
CA ALA A 139 -17.53 11.62 5.64
C ALA A 139 -17.11 12.67 6.67
N GLU A 140 -16.43 13.74 6.24
CA GLU A 140 -16.09 14.87 7.12
C GLU A 140 -17.35 15.54 7.66
N GLN A 141 -18.33 15.77 6.77
CA GLN A 141 -19.59 16.41 7.15
C GLN A 141 -20.39 15.54 8.13
N TYR A 142 -20.50 14.23 7.88
CA TYR A 142 -21.18 13.31 8.78
C TYR A 142 -20.54 13.30 10.16
N ALA A 143 -19.22 13.15 10.24
CA ALA A 143 -18.49 13.19 11.51
C ALA A 143 -18.68 14.53 12.24
N ALA A 144 -18.69 15.65 11.52
CA ALA A 144 -18.90 16.97 12.10
C ALA A 144 -20.35 17.23 12.55
N ASN A 145 -21.34 16.55 11.99
CA ASN A 145 -22.75 16.81 12.27
C ASN A 145 -23.39 15.77 13.20
N THR A 146 -22.72 14.65 13.46
CA THR A 146 -23.23 13.61 14.34
C THR A 146 -22.98 13.97 15.80
N THR A 147 -24.05 14.01 16.58
CA THR A 147 -24.01 14.30 18.02
C THR A 147 -24.79 13.27 18.81
N ASP A 148 -24.40 13.04 20.05
CA ASP A 148 -25.18 12.28 21.03
C ASP A 148 -26.47 13.03 21.44
N ALA A 149 -27.25 12.42 22.33
CA ALA A 149 -28.50 12.99 22.84
C ALA A 149 -28.30 14.33 23.58
N ASP A 150 -27.10 14.59 24.10
CA ASP A 150 -26.73 15.82 24.79
C ASP A 150 -26.12 16.88 23.85
N GLY A 151 -25.96 16.56 22.56
CA GLY A 151 -25.38 17.44 21.55
C GLY A 151 -23.85 17.37 21.46
N ASN A 152 -23.18 16.42 22.12
CA ASN A 152 -21.74 16.25 22.04
C ASN A 152 -21.35 15.46 20.78
N ARG A 153 -20.31 15.94 20.11
CA ARG A 153 -19.66 15.19 19.03
C ARG A 153 -18.80 14.08 19.61
N PHE A 154 -18.99 12.85 19.12
CA PHE A 154 -18.24 11.69 19.57
C PHE A 154 -17.42 11.03 18.44
N ILE A 155 -17.70 11.35 17.17
CA ILE A 155 -16.97 10.81 16.04
C ILE A 155 -15.71 11.63 15.79
N LYS A 156 -14.56 10.95 15.74
CA LYS A 156 -13.29 11.56 15.33
C LYS A 156 -13.11 11.43 13.82
N PHE A 157 -13.09 12.56 13.12
CA PHE A 157 -12.72 12.58 11.70
C PHE A 157 -11.19 12.67 11.53
N VAL A 158 -10.64 11.84 10.64
CA VAL A 158 -9.24 11.87 10.24
C VAL A 158 -9.16 12.04 8.72
N PRO A 159 -8.68 13.21 8.24
CA PRO A 159 -8.46 13.44 6.82
C PRO A 159 -7.52 12.43 6.15
N ILE A 160 -7.93 11.88 5.02
CA ILE A 160 -7.14 10.99 4.13
C ILE A 160 -6.13 11.80 3.29
N ALA A 161 -6.06 13.13 3.41
CA ALA A 161 -5.06 13.98 2.73
C ALA A 161 -3.59 13.69 3.11
N ALA A 162 -3.35 12.60 3.84
CA ALA A 162 -2.09 12.15 4.38
C ALA A 162 -1.93 10.60 4.33
N ALA A 163 -2.73 9.86 3.54
CA ALA A 163 -2.57 8.40 3.35
C ALA A 163 -1.74 8.00 2.11
N ALA A 164 -1.11 8.97 1.45
CA ALA A 164 -0.17 8.69 0.34
C ALA A 164 1.29 8.47 0.81
N THR A 165 1.58 8.49 2.13
CA THR A 165 2.98 8.33 2.60
C THR A 165 3.17 7.49 3.88
N ALA A 166 2.13 6.81 4.37
CA ALA A 166 2.29 5.77 5.39
C ALA A 166 1.20 4.71 5.21
N ASP A 167 1.55 3.64 4.49
CA ASP A 167 0.70 2.52 4.09
C ASP A 167 -0.38 2.88 3.03
N PRO A 168 -0.16 2.56 1.75
CA PRO A 168 -0.92 3.11 0.62
C PRO A 168 -2.30 2.49 0.42
N HIS A 169 -2.82 1.74 1.39
CA HIS A 169 -4.19 1.27 1.36
C HIS A 169 -4.58 0.95 2.81
N PRO A 170 -5.62 1.55 3.42
CA PRO A 170 -6.20 1.09 4.70
C PRO A 170 -6.70 -0.37 4.65
N TYR A 171 -6.55 -0.99 3.48
CA TYR A 171 -6.96 -2.33 3.14
C TYR A 171 -5.78 -3.32 3.16
N SER A 172 -4.53 -2.87 3.22
CA SER A 172 -3.33 -3.72 3.17
C SER A 172 -3.22 -4.64 4.41
N THR A 173 -3.46 -4.08 5.60
CA THR A 173 -3.41 -4.79 6.88
C THR A 173 -4.61 -5.71 7.05
N ALA A 174 -5.83 -5.22 6.75
CA ALA A 174 -7.07 -6.01 6.82
C ALA A 174 -7.12 -7.17 5.81
N LEU A 175 -6.65 -6.98 4.56
CA LEU A 175 -6.50 -8.08 3.59
C LEU A 175 -5.40 -9.06 4.03
N SER A 176 -4.27 -8.59 4.56
CA SER A 176 -3.21 -9.48 5.05
C SER A 176 -3.67 -10.36 6.23
N GLU A 177 -4.54 -9.84 7.09
CA GLU A 177 -5.15 -10.58 8.21
C GLU A 177 -6.27 -11.50 7.74
N TYR A 178 -7.11 -11.05 6.80
CA TYR A 178 -8.13 -11.87 6.13
C TYR A 178 -7.51 -13.14 5.51
N PHE A 179 -6.38 -13.02 4.81
CA PHE A 179 -5.72 -14.16 4.18
C PHE A 179 -4.88 -15.03 5.13
N LYS A 180 -4.47 -14.51 6.30
CA LYS A 180 -3.86 -15.34 7.36
C LYS A 180 -4.89 -16.27 8.03
N GLY A 181 -6.17 -15.88 8.03
CA GLY A 181 -7.27 -16.66 8.62
C GLY A 181 -8.06 -17.52 7.62
N ALA A 182 -7.97 -17.25 6.32
CA ALA A 182 -8.72 -17.98 5.30
C ALA A 182 -8.17 -19.40 5.07
N ALA A 183 -8.99 -20.43 5.27
CA ALA A 183 -8.63 -21.83 5.06
C ALA A 183 -8.05 -22.08 3.64
N GLY A 184 -6.79 -22.54 3.59
CA GLY A 184 -6.07 -22.89 2.37
C GLY A 184 -5.04 -21.87 1.89
N TYR A 185 -5.02 -20.63 2.40
CA TYR A 185 -3.95 -19.67 2.10
C TYR A 185 -2.86 -19.75 3.17
N LYS A 186 -1.59 -19.85 2.76
CA LYS A 186 -0.45 -20.02 3.69
C LYS A 186 0.35 -18.75 3.95
N ALA A 187 0.25 -17.74 3.08
CA ALA A 187 0.93 -16.46 3.25
C ALA A 187 0.28 -15.36 2.39
N ALA A 188 0.32 -14.12 2.87
CA ALA A 188 0.00 -12.92 2.10
C ALA A 188 1.12 -11.88 2.27
N TYR A 189 1.47 -11.20 1.18
CA TYR A 189 2.57 -10.23 1.11
C TYR A 189 2.07 -8.92 0.54
N LEU A 190 2.53 -7.80 1.12
CA LEU A 190 2.31 -6.47 0.56
C LEU A 190 3.49 -6.08 -0.31
N VAL A 191 3.23 -5.71 -1.56
CA VAL A 191 4.30 -5.41 -2.51
C VAL A 191 3.96 -4.21 -3.37
N ASP A 192 4.92 -3.30 -3.50
CA ASP A 192 4.86 -2.19 -4.45
C ASP A 192 5.33 -2.66 -5.83
N ILE A 193 4.38 -3.06 -6.68
CA ILE A 193 4.68 -3.61 -8.01
C ILE A 193 5.06 -2.51 -9.01
N ASN A 194 4.64 -1.26 -8.79
CA ASN A 194 4.88 -0.15 -9.72
C ASN A 194 6.04 0.75 -9.30
N GLY A 195 6.57 0.60 -8.08
CA GLY A 195 7.61 1.45 -7.52
C GLY A 195 7.15 2.88 -7.27
N ASP A 196 5.83 3.11 -7.21
CA ASP A 196 5.17 4.40 -7.01
C ASP A 196 4.64 4.56 -5.57
N GLY A 197 4.97 3.62 -4.70
CA GLY A 197 4.52 3.58 -3.32
C GLY A 197 3.15 2.92 -3.15
N THR A 198 2.47 2.43 -4.19
CA THR A 198 1.21 1.69 -4.08
C THR A 198 1.47 0.21 -3.76
N LYS A 199 1.05 -0.26 -2.58
CA LYS A 199 1.27 -1.64 -2.10
C LYS A 199 0.06 -2.49 -2.45
N GLU A 200 0.32 -3.59 -3.13
CA GLU A 200 -0.64 -4.58 -3.63
C GLU A 200 -0.49 -5.89 -2.84
N VAL A 201 -1.53 -6.73 -2.74
CA VAL A 201 -1.57 -7.91 -1.85
C VAL A 201 -1.37 -9.22 -2.61
N ILE A 202 -0.20 -9.83 -2.55
CA ILE A 202 0.01 -11.17 -3.13
C ILE A 202 -0.44 -12.24 -2.13
N ALA A 203 -1.36 -13.13 -2.49
CA ALA A 203 -1.82 -14.22 -1.62
C ALA A 203 -1.47 -15.61 -2.19
N HIS A 204 -0.95 -16.49 -1.34
CA HIS A 204 -0.52 -17.84 -1.72
C HIS A 204 -1.46 -18.92 -1.18
N LYS A 205 -2.01 -19.77 -2.07
CA LYS A 205 -2.83 -20.94 -1.71
C LYS A 205 -2.17 -22.25 -2.15
N ASP A 206 -1.49 -22.88 -1.19
CA ASP A 206 -1.17 -24.29 -1.29
C ASP A 206 -2.46 -25.07 -1.04
N ASP A 207 -3.21 -25.43 -2.07
CA ASP A 207 -3.97 -26.69 -2.11
C ASP A 207 -4.72 -26.88 -3.44
N LEU A 208 -4.22 -27.79 -4.26
CA LEU A 208 -5.05 -28.70 -5.06
C LEU A 208 -4.71 -30.12 -4.64
N ASN A 209 -5.72 -30.90 -4.26
CA ASN A 209 -5.60 -32.34 -4.03
C ASN A 209 -4.94 -32.99 -5.27
N GLY A 210 -3.67 -33.37 -5.17
CA GLY A 210 -2.89 -33.90 -6.29
C GLY A 210 -1.45 -33.39 -6.45
N GLY A 211 -0.97 -32.49 -5.58
CA GLY A 211 0.45 -32.08 -5.53
C GLY A 211 0.82 -30.85 -6.35
N GLY A 212 -0.15 -30.12 -6.91
CA GLY A 212 0.06 -28.82 -7.56
C GLY A 212 -0.13 -27.64 -6.60
N GLN A 213 0.60 -26.54 -6.84
CA GLN A 213 0.49 -25.27 -6.11
C GLN A 213 -0.29 -24.26 -6.95
N SER A 214 -1.19 -23.48 -6.33
CA SER A 214 -1.92 -22.40 -7.01
C SER A 214 -1.65 -21.04 -6.38
N TYR A 215 -1.37 -20.07 -7.22
CA TYR A 215 -1.00 -18.72 -6.85
C TYR A 215 -2.12 -17.75 -7.28
N ARG A 216 -2.49 -16.82 -6.40
CA ARG A 216 -3.45 -15.76 -6.71
C ARG A 216 -2.90 -14.41 -6.23
N LEU A 217 -2.49 -13.58 -7.16
CA LEU A 217 -2.14 -12.20 -6.88
C LEU A 217 -3.43 -11.37 -6.76
N PHE A 218 -3.56 -10.59 -5.69
CA PHE A 218 -4.57 -9.54 -5.57
C PHE A 218 -3.87 -8.18 -5.65
N TYR A 219 -4.40 -7.24 -6.43
CA TYR A 219 -3.78 -5.93 -6.57
C TYR A 219 -4.82 -4.84 -6.74
N PHE A 220 -4.47 -3.59 -6.45
CA PHE A 220 -5.36 -2.47 -6.63
C PHE A 220 -4.87 -1.58 -7.76
N HIS A 221 -5.70 -1.36 -8.78
CA HIS A 221 -5.42 -0.39 -9.82
C HIS A 221 -6.52 0.67 -9.88
N ASN A 222 -6.17 1.93 -9.62
CA ASN A 222 -7.11 3.05 -9.51
C ASN A 222 -8.29 2.73 -8.56
N GLY A 223 -8.00 2.19 -7.38
CA GLY A 223 -9.01 1.85 -6.37
C GLY A 223 -9.81 0.57 -6.65
N LYS A 224 -9.56 -0.14 -7.76
CA LYS A 224 -10.24 -1.39 -8.12
C LYS A 224 -9.42 -2.60 -7.72
N LEU A 225 -10.05 -3.56 -7.03
CA LEU A 225 -9.43 -4.86 -6.75
C LEU A 225 -9.34 -5.67 -8.05
N CYS A 226 -8.14 -6.11 -8.38
CA CYS A 226 -7.81 -6.91 -9.53
C CYS A 226 -7.18 -8.23 -9.06
N THR A 227 -7.34 -9.29 -9.84
CA THR A 227 -6.74 -10.60 -9.54
C THR A 227 -5.93 -11.14 -10.71
N TYR A 228 -4.89 -11.92 -10.40
CA TYR A 228 -4.17 -12.73 -11.38
C TYR A 228 -3.95 -14.13 -10.82
N ASP A 229 -4.50 -15.12 -11.53
CA ASP A 229 -4.54 -16.52 -11.12
C ASP A 229 -3.58 -17.37 -11.94
N LYS A 230 -2.85 -18.25 -11.26
CA LYS A 230 -1.94 -19.20 -11.90
C LYS A 230 -1.89 -20.52 -11.14
N SER A 231 -1.88 -21.63 -11.87
CA SER A 231 -1.76 -22.96 -11.27
C SER A 231 -0.53 -23.65 -11.84
N TYR A 232 0.33 -24.15 -10.96
CA TYR A 232 1.57 -24.84 -11.29
C TYR A 232 1.61 -26.23 -10.70
N VAL A 233 2.31 -27.13 -11.40
CA VAL A 233 2.75 -28.39 -10.80
C VAL A 233 3.96 -28.13 -9.88
N GLN A 234 4.91 -27.29 -10.32
CA GLN A 234 6.08 -26.82 -9.57
C GLN A 234 6.46 -25.39 -10.02
N GLY A 235 6.46 -24.42 -9.09
CA GLY A 235 6.70 -23.02 -9.42
C GLY A 235 6.52 -22.10 -8.21
N SER A 236 6.70 -20.79 -8.42
CA SER A 236 6.52 -19.74 -7.41
C SER A 236 6.19 -18.40 -8.07
N LEU A 237 5.34 -17.61 -7.42
CA LEU A 237 5.10 -16.21 -7.81
C LEU A 237 5.71 -15.31 -6.73
N PHE A 238 6.63 -14.44 -7.11
CA PHE A 238 7.29 -13.52 -6.17
C PHE A 238 7.55 -12.17 -6.82
N VAL A 239 7.92 -11.17 -6.03
CA VAL A 239 8.39 -9.88 -6.55
C VAL A 239 9.87 -9.76 -6.30
N SER A 240 10.61 -9.38 -7.34
CA SER A 240 12.04 -9.22 -7.25
C SER A 240 12.43 -7.93 -6.51
N PRO A 241 13.68 -7.81 -6.02
CA PRO A 241 14.20 -6.58 -5.44
C PRO A 241 14.18 -5.36 -6.37
N ASN A 242 13.98 -5.59 -7.67
CA ASN A 242 13.89 -4.53 -8.68
C ASN A 242 12.44 -4.20 -9.06
N ASN A 243 11.46 -4.60 -8.24
CA ASN A 243 10.02 -4.35 -8.39
C ASN A 243 9.42 -4.95 -9.68
N TYR A 244 9.82 -6.17 -10.02
CA TYR A 244 9.15 -6.94 -11.08
C TYR A 244 8.40 -8.11 -10.46
N LEU A 245 7.17 -8.35 -10.92
CA LEU A 245 6.46 -9.59 -10.61
C LEU A 245 7.11 -10.70 -11.43
N ILE A 246 7.66 -11.70 -10.74
CA ILE A 246 8.34 -12.84 -11.34
C ILE A 246 7.45 -14.05 -11.16
N ASP A 247 6.95 -14.53 -12.29
CA ASP A 247 6.21 -15.78 -12.35
C ASP A 247 7.18 -16.88 -12.80
N TYR A 248 7.53 -17.74 -11.84
CA TYR A 248 8.58 -18.73 -11.94
C TYR A 248 7.98 -20.13 -11.99
N SER A 249 8.46 -20.95 -12.92
CA SER A 249 8.16 -22.38 -12.92
C SER A 249 9.45 -23.20 -12.99
N HIS A 250 9.46 -24.29 -12.22
CA HIS A 250 10.58 -25.23 -12.19
C HIS A 250 10.13 -26.59 -12.67
N GLY A 251 10.90 -27.17 -13.58
CA GLY A 251 10.68 -28.51 -14.13
C GLY A 251 11.99 -29.02 -14.72
N LEU A 252 11.97 -29.51 -15.96
CA LEU A 252 13.20 -29.77 -16.72
C LEU A 252 13.92 -28.47 -17.14
N TYR A 253 13.20 -27.35 -17.11
CA TYR A 253 13.66 -26.03 -17.54
C TYR A 253 13.38 -25.00 -16.44
N THR A 254 14.17 -23.94 -16.43
CA THR A 254 13.93 -22.80 -15.54
C THR A 254 13.32 -21.65 -16.34
N HIS A 255 12.05 -21.35 -16.08
CA HIS A 255 11.33 -20.27 -16.76
C HIS A 255 11.06 -19.10 -15.81
N TYR A 256 11.38 -17.89 -16.27
CA TYR A 256 11.04 -16.64 -15.63
C TYR A 256 10.16 -15.81 -16.56
N HIS A 257 8.88 -15.68 -16.23
CA HIS A 257 8.00 -14.70 -16.86
C HIS A 257 8.11 -13.40 -16.06
N ILE A 258 8.66 -12.37 -16.70
CA ILE A 258 8.79 -11.04 -16.10
C ILE A 258 7.50 -10.30 -16.38
N LEU A 259 6.74 -10.05 -15.34
CA LEU A 259 5.42 -9.45 -15.40
C LEU A 259 5.47 -8.01 -14.85
N SER A 260 4.57 -7.18 -15.37
CA SER A 260 4.33 -5.82 -14.90
C SER A 260 2.83 -5.55 -14.91
N ILE A 261 2.38 -4.55 -14.16
CA ILE A 261 1.01 -4.09 -14.20
C ILE A 261 0.94 -2.84 -15.06
N SER A 262 0.12 -2.89 -16.10
CA SER A 262 -0.15 -1.76 -16.97
C SER A 262 -1.65 -1.63 -17.15
N ASN A 263 -2.19 -0.44 -16.84
CA ASN A 263 -3.63 -0.15 -16.92
C ASN A 263 -4.51 -1.18 -16.17
N GLY A 264 -4.06 -1.67 -15.01
CA GLY A 264 -4.81 -2.62 -14.18
C GLY A 264 -4.88 -4.02 -14.74
N LYS A 265 -3.97 -4.37 -15.63
CA LYS A 265 -3.79 -5.73 -16.14
C LYS A 265 -2.34 -6.15 -15.94
N VAL A 266 -2.17 -7.40 -15.52
CA VAL A 266 -0.87 -8.06 -15.59
C VAL A 266 -0.52 -8.26 -17.05
N ILE A 267 0.60 -7.69 -17.45
CA ILE A 267 1.20 -7.84 -18.77
C ILE A 267 2.54 -8.55 -18.61
N GLU A 268 2.88 -9.39 -19.58
CA GLU A 268 4.21 -9.99 -19.66
C GLU A 268 5.15 -9.05 -20.42
N LEU A 269 6.23 -8.65 -19.77
CA LEU A 269 7.27 -7.82 -20.36
C LEU A 269 8.25 -8.63 -21.19
N THR A 270 8.64 -9.80 -20.67
CA THR A 270 9.55 -10.72 -21.35
C THR A 270 9.55 -12.09 -20.67
N HIS A 271 9.88 -13.11 -21.43
CA HIS A 271 10.09 -14.48 -20.97
C HIS A 271 11.57 -14.82 -21.05
N ILE A 272 12.16 -15.28 -19.95
CA ILE A 272 13.57 -15.65 -19.89
C ILE A 272 13.66 -17.12 -19.50
N ILE A 273 14.47 -17.89 -20.22
CA ILE A 273 14.64 -19.33 -20.00
C ILE A 273 16.12 -19.64 -19.81
N ALA A 274 16.42 -20.47 -18.82
CA ALA A 274 17.63 -21.26 -18.75
C ALA A 274 17.27 -22.74 -18.91
N ASP A 275 17.65 -23.29 -20.06
CA ASP A 275 17.42 -24.67 -20.46
C ASP A 275 18.68 -25.49 -20.17
N TYR A 276 18.55 -26.51 -19.31
CA TYR A 276 19.64 -27.43 -18.98
C TYR A 276 19.38 -28.74 -19.71
N ASP A 277 20.26 -29.08 -20.66
CA ASP A 277 20.15 -30.34 -21.39
C ASP A 277 20.25 -31.53 -20.41
N ASP A 278 19.23 -32.39 -20.45
CA ASP A 278 19.21 -33.76 -19.91
C ASP A 278 19.29 -33.94 -18.38
N TYR A 279 18.13 -33.86 -17.71
CA TYR A 279 17.88 -34.39 -16.36
C TYR A 279 18.98 -34.11 -15.31
N GLY A 280 19.64 -32.95 -15.40
CA GLY A 280 20.69 -32.51 -14.47
C GLY A 280 21.92 -33.41 -14.44
N LYS A 281 22.27 -34.10 -15.55
CA LYS A 281 23.44 -34.98 -15.59
C LYS A 281 24.66 -34.45 -16.36
N ASP A 282 24.51 -33.44 -17.21
CA ASP A 282 25.65 -32.74 -17.85
C ASP A 282 25.47 -31.22 -17.73
N ASP A 283 25.77 -30.71 -16.53
CA ASP A 283 25.53 -29.34 -16.02
C ASP A 283 26.45 -28.26 -16.63
N GLU A 284 27.08 -28.51 -17.79
CA GLU A 284 28.20 -27.68 -18.23
C GLU A 284 27.83 -26.56 -19.22
N ASN A 285 26.71 -26.63 -19.94
CA ASN A 285 26.32 -25.59 -20.91
C ASN A 285 24.81 -25.44 -21.10
N PRO A 286 24.08 -24.77 -20.18
CA PRO A 286 22.69 -24.43 -20.42
C PRO A 286 22.52 -23.50 -21.64
N THR A 287 21.43 -23.69 -22.38
CA THR A 287 20.99 -22.77 -23.43
C THR A 287 20.11 -21.69 -22.81
N TYR A 288 20.45 -20.43 -23.07
CA TYR A 288 19.68 -19.29 -22.56
C TYR A 288 18.82 -18.70 -23.67
N SER A 289 17.57 -18.36 -23.36
CA SER A 289 16.72 -17.63 -24.29
C SER A 289 15.97 -16.47 -23.64
N GLN A 290 15.64 -15.49 -24.47
CA GLN A 290 14.70 -14.41 -24.16
C GLN A 290 13.65 -14.35 -25.26
N ASP A 291 12.38 -14.44 -24.91
CA ASP A 291 11.24 -14.43 -25.84
C ASP A 291 11.47 -15.39 -27.02
N ASP A 292 11.81 -16.65 -26.69
CA ASP A 292 12.14 -17.75 -27.61
C ASP A 292 13.38 -17.57 -28.49
N LYS A 293 14.19 -16.53 -28.26
CA LYS A 293 15.45 -16.30 -28.99
C LYS A 293 16.65 -16.65 -28.14
N ILE A 294 17.56 -17.47 -28.68
CA ILE A 294 18.81 -17.82 -28.02
C ILE A 294 19.65 -16.56 -27.77
N ILE A 295 20.11 -16.40 -26.53
CA ILE A 295 20.96 -15.29 -26.08
C ILE A 295 22.26 -15.82 -25.47
N SER A 296 23.25 -14.94 -25.34
CA SER A 296 24.51 -15.28 -24.65
C SER A 296 24.29 -15.37 -23.14
N LYS A 297 25.12 -16.15 -22.44
CA LYS A 297 25.15 -16.18 -20.98
C LYS A 297 25.32 -14.79 -20.36
N SER A 298 26.19 -13.95 -20.93
CA SER A 298 26.38 -12.57 -20.43
C SER A 298 25.12 -11.73 -20.57
N THR A 299 24.33 -11.94 -21.62
CA THR A 299 23.03 -11.28 -21.82
C THR A 299 22.03 -11.77 -20.78
N TYR A 300 21.97 -13.09 -20.57
CA TYR A 300 21.13 -13.71 -19.54
C TYR A 300 21.47 -13.17 -18.15
N ASP A 301 22.74 -13.21 -17.72
CA ASP A 301 23.19 -12.70 -16.43
C ASP A 301 22.83 -11.21 -16.25
N GLY A 302 22.91 -10.43 -17.33
CA GLY A 302 22.49 -9.02 -17.37
C GLY A 302 20.98 -8.85 -17.17
N LEU A 303 20.14 -9.70 -17.78
CA LEU A 303 18.68 -9.69 -17.59
C LEU A 303 18.31 -10.13 -16.18
N ILE A 304 18.94 -11.19 -15.66
CA ILE A 304 18.76 -11.68 -14.29
C ILE A 304 19.08 -10.57 -13.28
N THR A 305 20.21 -9.87 -13.47
CA THR A 305 20.57 -8.70 -12.65
C THR A 305 19.58 -7.54 -12.82
N LYS A 306 19.19 -7.22 -14.06
CA LYS A 306 18.25 -6.13 -14.39
C LYS A 306 16.89 -6.33 -13.73
N TYR A 307 16.39 -7.56 -13.73
CA TYR A 307 15.08 -7.89 -13.18
C TYR A 307 15.15 -8.39 -11.73
N GLY A 308 16.33 -8.42 -11.10
CA GLY A 308 16.49 -8.83 -9.70
C GLY A 308 16.19 -10.31 -9.46
N VAL A 309 16.22 -11.11 -10.51
CA VAL A 309 16.07 -12.56 -10.42
C VAL A 309 17.36 -13.09 -9.81
N SER A 310 17.28 -13.93 -8.78
CA SER A 310 18.47 -14.65 -8.31
C SER A 310 18.06 -15.99 -7.71
N ASP A 311 18.94 -16.97 -7.83
CA ASP A 311 18.79 -18.30 -7.20
C ASP A 311 18.69 -18.23 -5.67
N LYS A 312 19.09 -17.09 -5.09
CA LYS A 312 18.99 -16.80 -3.64
C LYS A 312 17.68 -16.13 -3.23
N ASN A 313 16.97 -15.51 -4.18
CA ASN A 313 15.64 -14.92 -3.97
C ASN A 313 14.52 -15.95 -4.18
N LEU A 314 14.87 -17.14 -4.67
CA LEU A 314 14.01 -18.30 -4.69
C LEU A 314 13.71 -18.73 -3.26
N PHE A 315 12.51 -18.41 -2.80
CA PHE A 315 11.89 -19.15 -1.73
C PHE A 315 11.78 -20.60 -2.20
N ILE A 316 12.75 -21.45 -1.88
CA ILE A 316 12.65 -22.90 -2.10
C ILE A 316 11.72 -23.41 -0.99
N PRO A 317 10.44 -23.73 -1.25
CA PRO A 317 9.56 -24.30 -0.25
C PRO A 317 10.00 -25.76 -0.08
N GLY A 318 10.97 -25.99 0.81
CA GLY A 318 11.49 -27.33 1.09
C GLY A 318 12.77 -27.39 1.92
N SER A 319 13.62 -26.35 1.88
CA SER A 319 15.02 -26.52 2.35
C SER A 319 15.55 -25.42 3.28
N ILE A 320 14.71 -24.72 4.04
CA ILE A 320 15.20 -23.72 5.01
C ILE A 320 14.66 -24.03 6.42
N SER A 321 15.61 -24.36 7.31
CA SER A 321 15.42 -24.54 8.74
C SER A 321 14.63 -23.39 9.37
N LYS A 322 13.75 -23.74 10.33
CA LYS A 322 12.78 -22.86 11.01
C LYS A 322 13.39 -21.64 11.74
N SER A 323 14.72 -21.44 11.78
CA SER A 323 15.37 -20.48 12.68
C SER A 323 15.64 -19.06 12.13
N ASN A 324 15.59 -18.80 10.81
CA ASN A 324 16.09 -17.52 10.25
C ASN A 324 15.01 -16.58 9.66
N ARG A 325 13.72 -16.84 9.91
CA ARG A 325 12.59 -16.09 9.30
C ARG A 325 12.45 -14.60 9.71
N PRO A 326 12.84 -14.13 10.91
CA PRO A 326 12.60 -12.73 11.29
C PRO A 326 13.57 -11.72 10.65
N ASN A 327 14.82 -12.12 10.35
CA ASN A 327 15.88 -11.16 10.02
C ASN A 327 15.83 -10.63 8.57
N GLN A 328 15.31 -11.41 7.62
CA GLN A 328 15.18 -10.97 6.21
C GLN A 328 13.95 -10.08 5.96
N ILE A 329 12.90 -10.22 6.77
CA ILE A 329 11.67 -9.42 6.65
C ILE A 329 11.95 -7.94 6.98
N ASN A 330 12.81 -7.69 7.97
CA ASN A 330 13.18 -6.32 8.37
C ASN A 330 14.08 -5.60 7.33
N GLU A 331 14.93 -6.34 6.62
CA GLU A 331 15.73 -5.79 5.51
C GLU A 331 14.87 -5.44 4.29
N ILE A 332 13.81 -6.20 4.01
CA ILE A 332 12.86 -5.94 2.92
C ILE A 332 11.95 -4.74 3.25
N LEU A 333 11.45 -4.63 4.49
CA LEU A 333 10.67 -3.48 4.97
C LEU A 333 11.46 -2.15 4.86
N ALA A 334 12.77 -2.18 5.10
CA ALA A 334 13.64 -1.02 4.97
C ALA A 334 13.83 -0.54 3.52
N MET A 335 13.65 -1.40 2.52
CA MET A 335 13.74 -1.05 1.09
C MET A 335 12.42 -0.46 0.53
N THR A 336 11.26 -0.82 1.11
CA THR A 336 9.92 -0.38 0.65
C THR A 336 9.53 1.07 0.99
N ASN A 337 10.39 1.84 1.67
CA ASN A 337 10.17 3.26 1.99
C ASN A 337 11.03 4.20 1.15
N THR A 338 11.56 3.72 0.01
CA THR A 338 12.42 4.49 -0.89
C THR A 338 11.68 4.91 -2.15
N VAL A 339 11.78 6.18 -2.53
CA VAL A 339 11.30 6.71 -3.81
C VAL A 339 12.49 7.17 -4.66
N LYS A 340 12.33 7.22 -5.98
CA LYS A 340 13.37 7.74 -6.87
C LYS A 340 13.33 9.27 -6.92
N ALA A 341 14.36 9.91 -6.39
CA ALA A 341 14.57 11.34 -6.48
C ALA A 341 15.35 11.68 -7.75
N MET A 342 14.68 12.30 -8.73
CA MET A 342 15.31 12.69 -9.99
C MET A 342 16.07 14.01 -9.82
N ALA A 343 17.37 14.05 -10.11
CA ALA A 343 18.11 15.30 -10.03
C ALA A 343 17.50 16.34 -10.99
N THR A 344 17.33 17.56 -10.49
CA THR A 344 16.77 18.66 -11.30
C THR A 344 17.89 19.55 -11.84
N VAL A 345 17.65 20.16 -13.00
CA VAL A 345 18.51 21.20 -13.59
C VAL A 345 17.88 22.58 -13.51
N SER A 346 16.82 22.72 -12.71
CA SER A 346 16.09 23.98 -12.56
C SER A 346 16.97 25.03 -11.90
N LYS A 347 16.93 26.25 -12.43
CA LYS A 347 17.62 27.41 -11.85
C LYS A 347 16.83 27.89 -10.63
N VAL A 348 17.51 28.26 -9.55
CA VAL A 348 16.84 28.83 -8.38
C VAL A 348 17.23 30.28 -8.21
N LYS A 349 16.24 31.16 -8.11
CA LYS A 349 16.44 32.56 -7.74
C LYS A 349 15.87 32.82 -6.36
N VAL A 350 16.69 33.31 -5.45
CA VAL A 350 16.28 33.72 -4.11
C VAL A 350 16.34 35.24 -4.03
N ASN A 351 15.19 35.88 -3.80
CA ASN A 351 15.00 37.33 -3.88
C ASN A 351 15.59 37.92 -5.18
N GLY A 352 15.35 37.25 -6.31
CA GLY A 352 15.84 37.66 -7.64
C GLY A 352 17.28 37.28 -7.96
N VAL A 353 18.07 36.82 -6.98
CA VAL A 353 19.49 36.46 -7.19
C VAL A 353 19.64 34.96 -7.41
N LEU A 354 20.40 34.55 -8.43
CA LEU A 354 20.66 33.14 -8.72
C LEU A 354 21.41 32.47 -7.55
N ARG A 355 20.99 31.26 -7.20
CA ARG A 355 21.58 30.39 -6.19
C ARG A 355 21.69 28.97 -6.73
N GLU A 356 22.80 28.32 -6.45
CA GLU A 356 22.95 26.89 -6.71
C GLU A 356 22.43 26.15 -5.48
N LEU A 357 21.37 25.35 -5.67
CA LEU A 357 20.84 24.45 -4.65
C LEU A 357 20.73 23.06 -5.25
N GLU A 358 21.11 22.05 -4.46
CA GLU A 358 20.78 20.68 -4.81
C GLU A 358 19.28 20.48 -4.67
N SER A 359 18.64 20.01 -5.74
CA SER A 359 17.22 19.75 -5.75
C SER A 359 16.82 18.55 -6.58
N TYR A 360 15.75 17.92 -6.11
CA TYR A 360 15.21 16.70 -6.67
C TYR A 360 13.75 16.88 -7.05
N ASN A 361 13.36 16.25 -8.16
CA ASN A 361 11.96 16.08 -8.52
C ASN A 361 11.51 14.71 -7.99
N ILE A 362 10.47 14.74 -7.17
CA ILE A 362 9.76 13.56 -6.68
C ILE A 362 8.28 13.85 -6.93
N ASP A 363 7.63 13.01 -7.73
CA ASP A 363 6.21 13.12 -8.10
C ASP A 363 5.82 14.50 -8.60
N GLY A 364 6.63 15.06 -9.50
CA GLY A 364 6.37 16.39 -10.09
C GLY A 364 6.64 17.58 -9.16
N ASN A 365 7.09 17.35 -7.92
CA ASN A 365 7.37 18.40 -6.94
C ASN A 365 8.88 18.60 -6.75
N ASN A 366 9.29 19.86 -6.52
CA ASN A 366 10.68 20.19 -6.23
C ASN A 366 10.97 20.07 -4.73
N TYR A 367 11.98 19.26 -4.41
CA TYR A 367 12.48 19.01 -3.07
C TYR A 367 13.87 19.61 -2.91
N PHE A 368 14.09 20.31 -1.80
CA PHE A 368 15.36 20.97 -1.48
C PHE A 368 15.82 20.55 -0.09
N LYS A 369 17.15 20.48 0.08
CA LYS A 369 17.76 20.25 1.38
C LYS A 369 17.32 21.35 2.34
N LEU A 370 16.73 20.97 3.48
CA LEU A 370 16.12 21.92 4.42
C LEU A 370 17.08 23.00 4.91
N ARG A 371 18.33 22.61 5.19
CA ARG A 371 19.38 23.53 5.65
C ARG A 371 19.86 24.47 4.56
N ASP A 372 19.82 24.04 3.31
CA ASP A 372 20.15 24.92 2.18
C ASP A 372 19.07 25.98 2.03
N LEU A 373 17.79 25.61 2.17
CA LEU A 373 16.68 26.56 2.21
C LEU A 373 16.85 27.57 3.36
N ALA A 374 17.10 27.10 4.58
CA ALA A 374 17.34 27.97 5.74
C ALA A 374 18.51 28.93 5.51
N GLN A 375 19.60 28.43 4.90
CA GLN A 375 20.78 29.21 4.58
C GLN A 375 20.52 30.29 3.50
N VAL A 376 19.79 29.97 2.42
CA VAL A 376 19.55 30.97 1.36
C VAL A 376 18.56 32.06 1.75
N VAL A 377 17.65 31.78 2.68
CA VAL A 377 16.75 32.80 3.26
C VAL A 377 17.32 33.42 4.54
N ASN A 378 18.53 33.05 4.96
CA ASN A 378 19.12 33.55 6.19
C ASN A 378 19.29 35.07 6.13
N LYS A 379 19.01 35.74 7.26
CA LYS A 379 19.04 37.22 7.40
C LYS A 379 18.09 37.97 6.45
N THR A 380 17.07 37.31 5.90
CA THR A 380 15.96 37.95 5.18
C THR A 380 14.74 38.12 6.10
N ALA A 381 13.66 38.74 5.61
CA ALA A 381 12.44 38.97 6.38
C ALA A 381 11.70 37.68 6.81
N LYS A 382 11.97 36.55 6.14
CA LYS A 382 11.33 35.24 6.40
C LYS A 382 12.38 34.17 6.68
N ASN A 383 13.41 34.54 7.43
CA ASN A 383 14.44 33.63 7.89
C ASN A 383 13.88 32.66 8.95
N PHE A 384 14.50 31.48 9.04
CA PHE A 384 14.17 30.49 10.05
C PHE A 384 15.39 29.66 10.43
N GLU A 385 15.39 29.14 11.65
CA GLU A 385 16.41 28.23 12.17
C GLU A 385 15.93 26.77 12.10
N VAL A 386 16.89 25.84 11.97
CA VAL A 386 16.65 24.40 11.92
C VAL A 386 17.45 23.71 13.02
N GLU A 387 16.75 23.11 13.98
CA GLU A 387 17.37 22.34 15.06
C GLU A 387 16.98 20.86 14.97
N TRP A 388 17.90 19.98 15.39
CA TRP A 388 17.68 18.53 15.47
C TRP A 388 17.56 18.10 16.93
N ASP A 389 16.50 17.38 17.26
CA ASP A 389 16.28 16.75 18.56
C ASP A 389 16.37 15.23 18.40
N GLY A 390 17.59 14.70 18.56
CA GLY A 390 17.87 13.28 18.37
C GLY A 390 17.16 12.37 19.37
N ALA A 391 16.86 12.87 20.58
CA ALA A 391 16.16 12.08 21.59
C ALA A 391 14.68 11.86 21.22
N LYS A 392 14.09 12.81 20.50
CA LYS A 392 12.69 12.75 20.06
C LYS A 392 12.52 12.39 18.58
N ASN A 393 13.62 12.10 17.88
CA ASN A 393 13.63 11.95 16.41
C ASN A 393 12.87 13.10 15.74
N ALA A 394 13.18 14.35 16.09
CA ALA A 394 12.37 15.49 15.69
C ALA A 394 13.18 16.64 15.09
N ILE A 395 12.59 17.30 14.10
CA ILE A 395 13.11 18.52 13.46
C ILE A 395 12.33 19.71 14.01
N LYS A 396 13.05 20.71 14.52
CA LYS A 396 12.45 21.96 15.01
C LYS A 396 12.74 23.08 14.02
N LEU A 397 11.68 23.77 13.64
CA LEU A 397 11.65 24.89 12.72
C LEU A 397 11.25 26.14 13.51
N ILE A 398 12.15 27.12 13.59
CA ILE A 398 11.94 28.31 14.43
C ILE A 398 11.89 29.54 13.53
N SER A 399 10.70 30.14 13.42
CA SER A 399 10.47 31.32 12.60
C SER A 399 11.21 32.54 13.13
N ASN A 400 11.64 33.43 12.23
CA ASN A 400 12.28 34.71 12.54
C ASN A 400 13.58 34.58 13.36
N LYS A 401 14.18 33.39 13.40
CA LYS A 401 15.49 33.14 14.01
C LYS A 401 16.53 33.01 12.90
N VAL A 402 17.68 33.65 13.07
CA VAL A 402 18.82 33.56 12.14
C VAL A 402 19.31 32.12 12.13
N TYR A 403 19.47 31.55 10.94
CA TYR A 403 20.00 30.20 10.78
C TYR A 403 21.49 30.18 11.15
N THR A 404 21.89 29.19 11.95
CA THR A 404 23.27 28.98 12.38
C THR A 404 23.89 27.87 11.53
N PRO A 405 24.80 28.19 10.58
CA PRO A 405 25.40 27.17 9.72
C PRO A 405 26.24 26.20 10.53
N ILE A 406 26.14 24.91 10.23
CA ILE A 406 26.94 23.86 10.89
C ILE A 406 27.84 23.09 9.91
N GLY A 407 27.87 23.49 8.65
CA GLY A 407 28.74 22.94 7.61
C GLY A 407 28.00 22.00 6.65
N GLY A 408 28.40 22.07 5.39
CA GLY A 408 27.83 21.26 4.30
C GLY A 408 26.55 21.83 3.67
N GLU A 409 26.13 23.04 4.05
CA GLU A 409 25.09 23.79 3.35
C GLU A 409 25.58 24.27 1.98
N LEU A 410 24.68 24.30 1.00
CA LEU A 410 24.93 24.73 -0.38
C LEU A 410 26.03 23.92 -1.08
N ALA A 411 26.35 22.73 -0.57
CA ALA A 411 27.28 21.83 -1.20
C ALA A 411 26.73 21.41 -2.57
N LYS A 412 27.59 21.44 -3.59
CA LYS A 412 27.20 21.06 -4.95
C LYS A 412 26.87 19.56 -4.98
N GLY A 413 25.64 19.23 -5.38
CA GLY A 413 25.23 17.87 -5.66
C GLY A 413 25.99 17.27 -6.85
N ASP A 414 26.01 15.94 -6.93
CA ASP A 414 26.63 15.19 -8.05
C ASP A 414 25.80 15.22 -9.34
N GLY A 415 24.62 15.84 -9.31
CA GLY A 415 23.70 15.94 -10.44
C GLY A 415 23.06 14.62 -10.84
N LYS A 416 23.14 13.58 -9.99
CA LYS A 416 22.59 12.26 -10.27
C LYS A 416 21.31 12.03 -9.49
N SER A 417 20.39 11.30 -10.09
CA SER A 417 19.20 10.79 -9.39
C SER A 417 19.62 9.84 -8.27
N LYS A 418 18.93 9.92 -7.13
CA LYS A 418 19.25 9.16 -5.92
C LYS A 418 18.01 8.41 -5.40
N SER A 419 18.25 7.41 -4.56
CA SER A 419 17.19 6.84 -3.73
C SER A 419 16.91 7.78 -2.56
N ALA A 420 15.64 7.99 -2.27
CA ALA A 420 15.16 8.92 -1.25
C ALA A 420 14.28 8.16 -0.26
N GLN A 421 14.71 8.09 1.00
CA GLN A 421 13.96 7.38 2.05
C GLN A 421 12.99 8.33 2.72
N VAL A 422 11.70 7.98 2.82
CA VAL A 422 10.75 8.77 3.64
C VAL A 422 11.24 8.80 5.08
N THR A 423 11.28 9.99 5.68
CA THR A 423 11.68 10.13 7.09
C THR A 423 10.47 10.05 8.01
N THR A 424 10.64 9.40 9.17
CA THR A 424 9.63 9.33 10.22
C THR A 424 9.79 10.41 11.29
N SER A 425 10.67 11.40 11.07
CA SER A 425 10.95 12.42 12.07
C SER A 425 9.76 13.34 12.26
N ALA A 426 9.36 13.57 13.51
CA ALA A 426 8.31 14.54 13.84
C ALA A 426 8.82 15.97 13.53
N ILE A 427 7.95 16.84 13.03
CA ILE A 427 8.33 18.20 12.63
C ILE A 427 7.55 19.21 13.45
N TYR A 428 8.26 20.09 14.15
CA TYR A 428 7.68 21.12 14.99
C TYR A 428 8.00 22.48 14.41
N LYS A 429 6.98 23.28 14.11
CA LYS A 429 7.12 24.69 13.79
C LYS A 429 6.70 25.53 14.97
N ASP A 430 7.63 26.35 15.48
CA ASP A 430 7.39 27.25 16.62
C ASP A 430 6.77 26.52 17.84
N GLY A 431 7.21 25.28 18.07
CA GLY A 431 6.72 24.43 19.16
C GLY A 431 5.44 23.65 18.87
N LYS A 432 4.76 23.90 17.74
CA LYS A 432 3.58 23.14 17.31
C LYS A 432 3.96 22.09 16.27
N GLU A 433 3.51 20.85 16.47
CA GLU A 433 3.69 19.80 15.48
C GLU A 433 2.93 20.13 14.18
N ILE A 434 3.60 19.95 13.04
CA ILE A 434 3.04 20.14 11.71
C ILE A 434 3.40 18.93 10.84
N SER A 435 2.50 18.55 9.95
CA SER A 435 2.72 17.45 9.02
C SER A 435 3.34 17.99 7.73
N LEU A 436 4.62 17.65 7.47
CA LEU A 436 5.28 17.86 6.18
C LEU A 436 5.97 16.56 5.76
N THR A 437 5.95 16.26 4.46
CA THR A 437 6.71 15.13 3.92
C THR A 437 8.18 15.51 3.78
N ALA A 438 9.07 14.63 4.26
CA ALA A 438 10.51 14.78 4.13
C ALA A 438 11.17 13.47 3.71
N TYR A 439 12.23 13.61 2.92
CA TYR A 439 13.03 12.48 2.45
C TYR A 439 14.48 12.61 2.90
N ASN A 440 15.07 11.52 3.38
CA ASN A 440 16.50 11.39 3.57
C ASN A 440 17.15 11.03 2.23
N ILE A 441 18.03 11.90 1.74
CA ILE A 441 18.83 11.68 0.55
C ILE A 441 20.28 11.96 0.92
N GLY A 442 21.13 10.93 0.88
CA GLY A 442 22.55 11.06 1.23
C GLY A 442 22.78 11.60 2.66
N GLY A 443 21.93 11.22 3.62
CA GLY A 443 22.03 11.65 5.01
C GLY A 443 21.47 13.04 5.32
N SER A 444 20.86 13.73 4.34
CA SER A 444 20.24 15.05 4.51
C SER A 444 18.73 14.98 4.32
N ASN A 445 17.98 15.81 5.04
CA ASN A 445 16.53 15.90 4.90
C ASN A 445 16.13 16.90 3.81
N PHE A 446 15.37 16.41 2.83
CA PHE A 446 14.83 17.17 1.71
C PHE A 446 13.33 17.34 1.86
N PHE A 447 12.85 18.56 1.64
CA PHE A 447 11.44 18.93 1.81
C PHE A 447 10.89 19.55 0.54
N LYS A 448 9.60 19.32 0.30
CA LYS A 448 8.87 19.95 -0.79
C LYS A 448 8.86 21.46 -0.60
N LEU A 449 9.33 22.20 -1.61
CA LEU A 449 9.50 23.65 -1.53
C LEU A 449 8.20 24.36 -1.15
N ARG A 450 7.09 23.98 -1.81
CA ARG A 450 5.79 24.64 -1.60
C ARG A 450 5.28 24.46 -0.17
N ASP A 451 5.62 23.35 0.49
CA ASP A 451 5.15 23.07 1.85
C ASP A 451 5.94 23.89 2.88
N ILE A 452 7.27 23.98 2.72
CA ILE A 452 8.11 24.88 3.52
C ILE A 452 7.73 26.33 3.26
N ALA A 453 7.51 26.71 2.00
CA ALA A 453 7.10 28.05 1.64
C ALA A 453 5.75 28.43 2.27
N LYS A 454 4.76 27.54 2.25
CA LYS A 454 3.50 27.73 2.96
C LYS A 454 3.71 27.89 4.47
N ALA A 455 4.56 27.04 5.07
CA ALA A 455 4.81 27.07 6.52
C ALA A 455 5.40 28.41 6.98
N PHE A 456 6.31 29.00 6.21
CA PHE A 456 6.98 30.27 6.51
C PHE A 456 6.42 31.48 5.75
N ASP A 457 5.28 31.32 5.07
CA ASP A 457 4.67 32.33 4.21
C ASP A 457 5.61 32.89 3.13
N ILE A 458 6.55 32.11 2.61
CA ILE A 458 7.51 32.56 1.58
C ILE A 458 6.84 32.50 0.20
N GLY A 459 6.98 33.55 -0.60
CA GLY A 459 6.50 33.56 -1.98
C GLY A 459 7.30 32.59 -2.85
N VAL A 460 6.60 31.80 -3.67
CA VAL A 460 7.21 30.88 -4.64
C VAL A 460 6.61 31.09 -6.01
N THR A 461 7.44 31.01 -7.05
CA THR A 461 7.00 31.15 -8.44
C THR A 461 7.67 30.11 -9.33
N TRP A 462 6.99 29.73 -10.41
CA TRP A 462 7.54 28.88 -11.45
C TRP A 462 7.54 29.61 -12.80
N ASP A 463 8.71 29.66 -13.44
CA ASP A 463 8.88 30.14 -14.81
C ASP A 463 9.30 28.95 -15.69
N GLY A 464 8.30 28.36 -16.36
CA GLY A 464 8.47 27.21 -17.25
C GLY A 464 9.45 27.46 -18.41
N PRO A 465 9.29 28.55 -19.19
CA PRO A 465 10.19 28.89 -20.29
C PRO A 465 11.68 28.95 -19.90
N THR A 466 12.00 29.48 -18.72
CA THR A 466 13.40 29.58 -18.27
C THR A 466 13.83 28.45 -17.34
N ASN A 467 12.93 27.50 -17.02
CA ASN A 467 13.09 26.44 -16.03
C ASN A 467 13.61 27.00 -14.69
N THR A 468 12.97 28.07 -14.20
CA THR A 468 13.41 28.80 -13.01
C THR A 468 12.37 28.71 -11.89
N VAL A 469 12.85 28.28 -10.72
CA VAL A 469 12.13 28.37 -9.44
C VAL A 469 12.50 29.70 -8.77
N GLY A 470 11.48 30.48 -8.39
CA GLY A 470 11.65 31.68 -7.60
C GLY A 470 11.28 31.45 -6.13
N ILE A 471 12.11 31.95 -5.22
CA ILE A 471 11.88 32.02 -3.77
C ILE A 471 11.98 33.49 -3.37
N ASP A 472 10.91 34.08 -2.87
CA ASP A 472 10.81 35.51 -2.57
C ASP A 472 10.30 35.74 -1.15
N THR A 473 11.23 36.14 -0.28
CA THR A 473 10.96 36.40 1.14
C THR A 473 10.25 37.73 1.38
N GLY A 474 10.19 38.61 0.37
CA GLY A 474 9.40 39.85 0.39
C GLY A 474 7.93 39.63 -0.01
N LYS A 475 7.58 38.44 -0.52
CA LYS A 475 6.21 38.08 -0.92
C LYS A 475 5.62 37.04 0.01
N ARG A 476 4.28 37.05 0.12
CA ARG A 476 3.50 36.00 0.79
C ARG A 476 3.38 34.76 -0.08
N TYR A 477 3.17 33.61 0.55
CA TYR A 477 2.85 32.39 -0.17
C TYR A 477 1.47 32.52 -0.82
N LEU A 478 1.36 32.11 -2.08
CA LEU A 478 0.10 32.00 -2.80
C LEU A 478 -0.07 30.55 -3.24
N ALA A 479 -1.21 29.95 -2.91
CA ALA A 479 -1.60 28.68 -3.48
C ALA A 479 -1.97 28.94 -4.94
N GLU A 480 -1.18 28.40 -5.86
CA GLU A 480 -1.45 28.40 -7.30
C GLU A 480 -2.21 27.14 -7.69
#